data_AF-A0AAE4VJ42-F1
#
_entry.id   AF-A0AAE4VJ42-F1
#
_cell.length_a   1.000
_cell.length_b   1.000
_cell.length_c   1.000
_cell.angle_alpha   90.00
_cell.angle_beta   90.00
_cell.angle_gamma   90.00
#
_symmetry.space_group_name_H-M   'P 1'
#
loop_
_entity.id
_entity.type
_entity.pdbx_description
1 polymer ?
#
loop_
_entity_poly.entity_id
_entity_poly.type
_entity_poly.pdbx_seq_one_letter_code
_entity_poly.pdbx_strand_id
1 'polypeptide(L)'
;SAQHSPTPLPSWPDLEDLEPGIRTVGGPPPHEGLEHRIEHALAQLSAVARIAARRTLPRPQFQAFPAVDAPGAAYTLDAENSLHYRCMDVLTGQPGTRQTVDADELVYWIVDDAARAVAWSFAYRSPAARGTGADTLKATVALPLWAAFVSALDPRWGSKTQATIDALLHNSKPTRRAS
;
A
#
# COMPACT_ATOMS: atom_id res chain seq x y z
N SER A 1 25.34 3.30 -29.93
CA SER A 1 24.40 3.98 -29.03
C SER A 1 23.44 2.97 -28.42
N ALA A 2 23.66 2.56 -27.17
CA ALA A 2 22.72 1.70 -26.46
C ALA A 2 21.55 2.57 -25.97
N GLN A 3 20.36 2.39 -26.53
CA GLN A 3 19.14 3.06 -26.07
C GLN A 3 18.89 2.63 -24.62
N HIS A 4 19.16 3.52 -23.66
CA HIS A 4 18.80 3.29 -22.27
C HIS A 4 17.30 3.59 -22.15
N SER A 5 16.49 2.53 -22.22
CA SER A 5 15.08 2.64 -21.87
C SER A 5 15.00 2.88 -20.35
N PRO A 6 14.16 3.82 -19.87
CA PRO A 6 13.91 3.97 -18.44
C PRO A 6 13.43 2.64 -17.85
N THR A 7 13.83 2.36 -16.62
CA THR A 7 13.33 1.17 -15.90
C THR A 7 11.83 1.35 -15.68
N PRO A 8 10.98 0.40 -16.08
CA PRO A 8 9.54 0.51 -15.87
C PRO A 8 9.21 0.57 -14.38
N LEU A 9 8.12 1.25 -14.02
CA LEU A 9 7.67 1.28 -12.63
C LEU A 9 7.19 -0.11 -12.20
N PRO A 10 7.48 -0.55 -10.96
CA PRO A 10 7.06 -1.86 -10.46
C PRO A 10 5.55 -2.06 -10.61
N SER A 11 5.13 -3.26 -10.98
CA SER A 11 3.72 -3.64 -11.02
C SER A 11 3.11 -3.55 -9.63
N TRP A 12 1.91 -2.99 -9.53
CA TRP A 12 1.18 -2.85 -8.27
C TRP A 12 -0.07 -3.71 -8.31
N PRO A 13 -0.42 -4.39 -7.21
CA PRO A 13 -1.67 -5.14 -7.11
C PRO A 13 -2.87 -4.21 -7.31
N ASP A 14 -3.89 -4.71 -8.00
CA ASP A 14 -5.20 -4.07 -8.04
C ASP A 14 -5.91 -4.22 -6.69
N LEU A 15 -6.95 -3.41 -6.46
CA LEU A 15 -7.78 -3.52 -5.25
C LEU A 15 -8.40 -4.92 -5.10
N GLU A 16 -8.63 -5.61 -6.22
CA GLU A 16 -9.16 -6.97 -6.29
C GLU A 16 -8.06 -8.01 -5.97
N ASP A 17 -6.78 -7.74 -6.25
CA ASP A 17 -5.68 -8.64 -5.86
C ASP A 17 -5.42 -8.63 -4.34
N LEU A 18 -5.96 -7.63 -3.65
CA LEU A 18 -6.00 -7.56 -2.20
C LEU A 18 -7.20 -8.31 -1.61
N GLU A 19 -7.71 -9.35 -2.29
CA GLU A 19 -8.89 -10.12 -1.86
C GLU A 19 -8.89 -10.38 -0.35
N PRO A 20 -10.01 -10.14 0.34
CA PRO A 20 -10.14 -10.51 1.74
C PRO A 20 -10.11 -12.04 1.83
N GLY A 21 -8.97 -12.60 2.21
CA GLY A 21 -8.92 -14.01 2.56
C GLY A 21 -9.97 -14.35 3.63
N ILE A 22 -10.37 -15.62 3.65
CA ILE A 22 -11.40 -16.15 4.53
C ILE A 22 -11.04 -15.82 5.99
N ARG A 23 -12.00 -15.27 6.76
CA ARG A 23 -11.84 -15.01 8.20
C ARG A 23 -11.49 -16.30 8.93
N THR A 24 -10.26 -16.46 9.39
CA THR A 24 -9.97 -17.47 10.42
C THR A 24 -10.35 -16.90 11.79
N VAL A 25 -11.32 -17.54 12.45
CA VAL A 25 -11.63 -17.28 13.86
C VAL A 25 -10.49 -17.88 14.69
N GLY A 26 -9.66 -17.05 15.32
CA GLY A 26 -8.55 -17.59 16.13
C GLY A 26 -7.81 -16.58 17.00
N GLY A 27 -8.17 -16.56 18.29
CA GLY A 27 -7.34 -16.11 19.42
C GLY A 27 -7.39 -14.61 19.75
N PRO A 28 -7.46 -14.21 21.04
CA PRO A 28 -7.49 -12.81 21.42
C PRO A 28 -6.10 -12.18 21.18
N PRO A 29 -5.96 -11.10 20.39
CA PRO A 29 -4.68 -10.44 20.23
C PRO A 29 -4.41 -9.50 21.43
N PRO A 30 -3.17 -9.43 21.94
CA PRO A 30 -2.83 -8.51 23.02
C PRO A 30 -2.48 -7.15 22.41
N HIS A 31 -3.48 -6.41 21.93
CA HIS A 31 -3.42 -4.96 21.67
C HIS A 31 -4.85 -4.43 21.59
N GLU A 32 -5.50 -4.27 22.75
CA GLU A 32 -6.85 -3.69 22.83
C GLU A 32 -6.90 -2.39 22.02
N GLY A 33 -7.76 -2.35 21.00
CA GLY A 33 -7.98 -1.18 20.16
C GLY A 33 -7.08 -1.05 18.92
N LEU A 34 -6.09 -1.91 18.67
CA LEU A 34 -5.34 -1.89 17.40
C LEU A 34 -6.24 -2.19 16.20
N GLU A 35 -7.04 -3.25 16.28
CA GLU A 35 -8.02 -3.58 15.25
C GLU A 35 -8.99 -2.41 15.03
N HIS A 36 -9.47 -1.79 16.10
CA HIS A 36 -10.36 -0.64 16.02
C HIS A 36 -9.69 0.57 15.34
N ARG A 37 -8.40 0.82 15.61
CA ARG A 37 -7.61 1.89 14.96
C ARG A 37 -7.44 1.61 13.47
N ILE A 38 -7.15 0.36 13.09
CA ILE A 38 -7.06 -0.06 11.68
C ILE A 38 -8.42 0.16 11.00
N GLU A 39 -9.51 -0.31 11.61
CA GLU A 39 -10.86 -0.14 11.08
C GLU A 39 -11.24 1.33 10.90
N HIS A 40 -10.97 2.15 11.91
CA HIS A 40 -11.24 3.58 11.87
C HIS A 40 -10.44 4.26 10.74
N ALA A 41 -9.14 3.98 10.62
CA ALA A 41 -8.30 4.57 9.59
C ALA A 41 -8.74 4.16 8.17
N LEU A 42 -9.07 2.88 7.95
CA LEU A 42 -9.60 2.41 6.67
C LEU A 42 -10.98 3.02 6.33
N ALA A 43 -11.82 3.26 7.34
CA ALA A 43 -13.10 3.96 7.15
C ALA A 43 -12.88 5.42 6.74
N GLN A 44 -11.94 6.13 7.38
CA GLN A 44 -11.55 7.49 7.00
C GLN A 44 -10.99 7.54 5.58
N LEU A 45 -10.12 6.61 5.20
CA LEU A 45 -9.59 6.50 3.84
C LEU A 45 -10.72 6.29 2.83
N SER A 46 -11.68 5.39 3.13
CA SER A 46 -12.83 5.14 2.27
C SER A 46 -13.66 6.42 2.05
N ALA A 47 -13.87 7.20 3.11
CA ALA A 47 -14.58 8.47 3.05
C ALA A 47 -13.84 9.54 2.22
N VAL A 48 -12.52 9.70 2.46
CA VAL A 48 -11.66 10.64 1.72
C VAL A 48 -11.60 10.29 0.23
N ALA A 49 -11.41 9.01 -0.09
CA ALA A 49 -11.37 8.53 -1.47
C ALA A 49 -12.77 8.46 -2.12
N ARG A 50 -13.84 8.80 -1.39
CA ARG A 50 -15.23 8.74 -1.84
C ARG A 50 -15.60 7.39 -2.47
N ILE A 51 -15.07 6.32 -1.89
CA ILE A 51 -15.36 4.96 -2.35
C ILE A 51 -16.81 4.68 -1.99
N ALA A 52 -17.66 4.47 -3.01
CA ALA A 52 -19.07 4.17 -2.80
C ALA A 52 -19.22 2.96 -1.87
N ALA A 53 -20.24 2.95 -1.00
CA ALA A 53 -20.46 1.92 0.03
C ALA A 53 -20.47 0.46 -0.48
N ARG A 54 -20.61 0.22 -1.80
CA ARG A 54 -20.52 -1.10 -2.44
C ARG A 54 -19.09 -1.60 -2.65
N ARG A 55 -18.08 -0.76 -2.48
CA ARG A 55 -16.66 -1.10 -2.55
C ARG A 55 -16.08 -0.84 -1.18
N THR A 56 -15.84 -1.90 -0.42
CA THR A 56 -15.11 -1.79 0.84
C THR A 56 -13.63 -1.95 0.58
N LEU A 57 -12.80 -1.20 1.30
CA LEU A 57 -11.37 -1.46 1.28
C LEU A 57 -11.10 -2.88 1.81
N PRO A 58 -10.17 -3.61 1.16
CA PRO A 58 -9.69 -4.86 1.69
C PRO A 58 -9.06 -4.62 3.06
N ARG A 59 -9.31 -5.55 3.99
CA ARG A 59 -8.85 -5.46 5.37
C ARG A 59 -7.69 -6.43 5.55
N PRO A 60 -6.57 -6.01 6.15
CA PRO A 60 -5.52 -6.95 6.50
C PRO A 60 -6.02 -7.88 7.61
N GLN A 61 -5.66 -9.15 7.54
CA GLN A 61 -6.02 -10.13 8.56
C GLN A 61 -4.96 -10.21 9.65
N PHE A 62 -5.41 -10.34 10.90
CA PHE A 62 -4.54 -10.81 11.96
C PHE A 62 -4.27 -12.31 11.77
N GLN A 63 -3.01 -12.69 11.87
CA GLN A 63 -2.56 -14.07 11.87
C GLN A 63 -1.77 -14.33 13.16
N ALA A 64 -2.14 -15.37 13.91
CA ALA A 64 -1.40 -15.77 15.10
C ALA A 64 -0.01 -16.31 14.77
N PHE A 65 0.19 -16.79 13.54
CA PHE A 65 1.46 -17.30 13.04
C PHE A 65 1.68 -16.81 11.60
N PRO A 66 2.94 -16.56 11.19
CA PRO A 66 3.23 -16.17 9.82
C PRO A 66 2.85 -17.30 8.86
N ALA A 67 1.79 -17.10 8.08
CA ALA A 67 1.43 -18.04 7.02
C ALA A 67 2.38 -17.86 5.84
N VAL A 68 3.12 -18.92 5.49
CA VAL A 68 4.13 -18.88 4.43
C VAL A 68 3.51 -18.62 3.05
N ASP A 69 2.26 -19.03 2.83
CA ASP A 69 1.61 -18.99 1.50
C ASP A 69 0.23 -18.32 1.48
N ALA A 70 -0.15 -17.57 2.54
CA ALA A 70 -1.45 -16.89 2.53
C ALA A 70 -1.41 -15.69 1.56
N PRO A 71 -2.35 -15.59 0.60
CA PRO A 71 -2.48 -14.41 -0.24
C PRO A 71 -3.06 -13.22 0.55
N GLY A 72 -2.68 -12.01 0.16
CA GLY A 72 -3.23 -10.76 0.70
C GLY A 72 -2.45 -10.14 1.87
N ALA A 73 -2.87 -8.93 2.25
CA ALA A 73 -2.28 -8.19 3.36
C ALA A 73 -2.63 -8.86 4.71
N ALA A 74 -1.63 -9.05 5.55
CA ALA A 74 -1.81 -9.65 6.87
C ALA A 74 -0.78 -9.12 7.86
N TYR A 75 -1.12 -9.12 9.15
CA TYR A 75 -0.17 -8.81 10.21
C TYR A 75 -0.16 -9.88 11.30
N THR A 76 1.02 -10.08 11.90
CA THR A 76 1.22 -11.00 13.02
C THR A 76 1.87 -10.25 14.19
N LEU A 77 1.74 -10.79 15.38
CA LEU A 77 2.48 -10.35 16.57
C LEU A 77 3.38 -11.51 17.01
N ASP A 78 4.68 -11.27 17.15
CA ASP A 78 5.62 -12.27 17.67
C ASP A 78 5.67 -12.29 19.22
N ALA A 79 6.46 -13.21 19.77
CA ALA A 79 6.60 -13.39 21.21
C ALA A 79 7.28 -12.19 21.90
N GLU A 80 8.06 -11.42 21.13
CA GLU A 80 8.79 -10.23 21.55
C GLU A 80 7.96 -8.94 21.41
N ASN A 81 6.66 -9.06 21.13
CA ASN A 81 5.73 -7.96 20.94
C ASN A 81 6.08 -7.06 19.75
N SER A 82 6.71 -7.63 18.72
CA SER A 82 6.95 -6.97 17.44
C SER A 82 5.83 -7.31 16.45
N LEU A 83 5.35 -6.26 15.79
CA LEU A 83 4.33 -6.31 14.76
C LEU A 83 5.00 -6.53 13.40
N HIS A 84 4.57 -7.56 12.69
CA HIS A 84 5.02 -7.86 11.34
C HIS A 84 3.87 -7.63 10.37
N TYR A 85 4.12 -6.94 9.27
CA TYR A 85 3.13 -6.67 8.22
C TYR A 85 3.62 -7.21 6.88
N ARG A 86 2.82 -8.09 6.28
CA ARG A 86 3.05 -8.60 4.93
C ARG A 86 2.44 -7.64 3.92
N CYS A 87 3.27 -7.09 3.04
CA CYS A 87 2.86 -6.14 2.02
C CYS A 87 3.71 -6.26 0.76
N MET A 88 3.28 -5.61 -0.31
CA MET A 88 4.13 -5.43 -1.49
C MET A 88 5.11 -4.28 -1.24
N ASP A 89 6.41 -4.54 -1.35
CA ASP A 89 7.43 -3.50 -1.38
C ASP A 89 7.20 -2.62 -2.62
N VAL A 90 6.92 -1.35 -2.38
CA VAL A 90 6.57 -0.39 -3.43
C VAL A 90 7.74 -0.09 -4.35
N LEU A 91 8.98 -0.16 -3.86
CA LEU A 91 10.18 0.15 -4.64
C LEU A 91 10.55 -0.98 -5.59
N THR A 92 10.32 -2.23 -5.18
CA THR A 92 10.73 -3.42 -5.93
C THR A 92 9.56 -4.14 -6.62
N GLY A 93 8.33 -3.88 -6.19
CA GLY A 93 7.14 -4.62 -6.62
C GLY A 93 7.15 -6.08 -6.20
N GLN A 94 7.89 -6.44 -5.15
CA GLN A 94 7.99 -7.80 -4.62
C GLN A 94 7.29 -7.93 -3.27
N PRO A 95 6.72 -9.09 -2.90
CA PRO A 95 6.23 -9.33 -1.56
C PRO A 95 7.36 -9.20 -0.53
N GLY A 96 7.06 -8.57 0.61
CA GLY A 96 7.99 -8.43 1.72
C GLY A 96 7.27 -8.37 3.06
N THR A 97 8.04 -8.52 4.14
CA THR A 97 7.56 -8.36 5.51
C THR A 97 8.26 -7.16 6.14
N ARG A 98 7.47 -6.21 6.63
CA ARG A 98 7.94 -5.08 7.44
C ARG A 98 7.76 -5.41 8.92
N GLN A 99 8.65 -4.92 9.78
CA GLN A 99 8.61 -5.17 11.23
C GLN A 99 8.74 -3.87 12.01
N THR A 100 7.90 -3.69 13.03
CA THR A 100 7.96 -2.55 13.95
C THR A 100 7.51 -2.96 15.36
N VAL A 101 7.81 -2.14 16.36
CA VAL A 101 7.19 -2.22 17.70
C VAL A 101 6.15 -1.12 17.91
N ASP A 102 6.01 -0.20 16.96
CA ASP A 102 5.07 0.92 17.00
C ASP A 102 3.77 0.57 16.27
N ALA A 103 2.67 0.54 17.02
CA ALA A 103 1.35 0.29 16.49
C ALA A 103 0.86 1.39 15.53
N ASP A 104 1.25 2.66 15.71
CA ASP A 104 0.93 3.72 14.75
C ASP A 104 1.64 3.52 13.41
N GLU A 105 2.85 2.97 13.44
CA GLU A 105 3.60 2.66 12.23
C GLU A 105 2.96 1.49 11.45
N LEU A 106 2.46 0.46 12.14
CA LEU A 106 1.67 -0.60 11.50
C LEU A 106 0.41 -0.03 10.82
N VAL A 107 -0.36 0.82 11.53
CA VAL A 107 -1.56 1.44 10.97
C VAL A 107 -1.21 2.28 9.74
N TYR A 108 -0.11 3.04 9.81
CA TYR A 108 0.40 3.78 8.66
C TYR A 108 0.66 2.85 7.46
N TRP A 109 1.39 1.75 7.63
CA TRP A 109 1.69 0.84 6.51
C TRP A 109 0.44 0.24 5.85
N ILE A 110 -0.56 -0.11 6.66
CA ILE A 110 -1.84 -0.62 6.16
C ILE A 110 -2.58 0.45 5.34
N VAL A 111 -2.66 1.67 5.87
CA VAL A 111 -3.31 2.80 5.20
C VAL A 111 -2.59 3.18 3.92
N ASP A 112 -1.26 3.19 3.96
CA ASP A 112 -0.38 3.50 2.83
C ASP A 112 -0.59 2.52 1.67
N ASP A 113 -0.60 1.22 1.97
CA ASP A 113 -0.82 0.16 0.98
C ASP A 113 -2.24 0.20 0.39
N ALA A 114 -3.26 0.40 1.23
CA ALA A 114 -4.65 0.56 0.79
C ALA A 114 -4.83 1.82 -0.08
N ALA A 115 -4.27 2.96 0.33
CA ALA A 115 -4.35 4.22 -0.42
C ALA A 115 -3.69 4.09 -1.79
N ARG A 116 -2.56 3.39 -1.87
CA ARG A 116 -1.85 3.08 -3.12
C ARG A 116 -2.69 2.24 -4.07
N ALA A 117 -3.30 1.16 -3.59
CA ALA A 117 -4.18 0.30 -4.39
C ALA A 117 -5.43 1.05 -4.88
N VAL A 118 -6.02 1.89 -4.03
CA VAL A 118 -7.15 2.77 -4.40
C VAL A 118 -6.73 3.74 -5.49
N ALA A 119 -5.62 4.45 -5.31
CA ALA A 119 -5.11 5.42 -6.27
C ALA A 119 -4.83 4.77 -7.63
N TRP A 120 -4.26 3.56 -7.63
CA TRP A 120 -4.04 2.79 -8.85
C TRP A 120 -5.36 2.41 -9.53
N SER A 121 -6.35 1.93 -8.77
CA SER A 121 -7.67 1.60 -9.31
C SER A 121 -8.37 2.83 -9.91
N PHE A 122 -8.25 4.01 -9.30
CA PHE A 122 -8.76 5.27 -9.86
C PHE A 122 -8.05 5.63 -11.17
N ALA A 123 -6.72 5.53 -11.22
CA ALA A 123 -5.95 5.84 -12.41
C ALA A 123 -6.34 4.91 -13.57
N TYR A 124 -6.39 3.61 -13.32
CA TYR A 124 -6.67 2.59 -14.34
C TYR A 124 -8.13 2.63 -14.84
N ARG A 125 -9.09 2.94 -13.96
CA ARG A 125 -10.51 3.06 -14.34
C ARG A 125 -10.88 4.41 -14.94
N SER A 126 -9.95 5.37 -15.00
CA SER A 126 -10.21 6.68 -15.57
C SER A 126 -10.37 6.62 -17.10
N PRO A 127 -11.18 7.49 -17.72
CA PRO A 127 -11.26 7.56 -19.18
C PRO A 127 -9.91 7.82 -19.86
N ALA A 128 -9.02 8.56 -19.18
CA ALA A 128 -7.67 8.87 -19.63
C ALA A 128 -6.75 7.63 -19.71
N ALA A 129 -7.13 6.51 -19.08
CA ALA A 129 -6.40 5.25 -19.23
C ALA A 129 -6.48 4.66 -20.64
N ARG A 130 -7.48 5.04 -21.43
CA ARG A 130 -7.62 4.56 -22.82
C ARG A 130 -6.52 5.13 -23.70
N GLY A 131 -5.51 4.32 -23.99
CA GLY A 131 -4.37 4.69 -24.85
C GLY A 131 -3.18 5.30 -24.11
N THR A 132 -3.25 5.46 -22.79
CA THR A 132 -2.12 5.91 -21.96
C THR A 132 -1.40 4.70 -21.36
N GLY A 133 -0.07 4.67 -21.46
CA GLY A 133 0.74 3.59 -20.88
C GLY A 133 0.63 3.55 -19.35
N ALA A 134 0.72 2.34 -18.77
CA ALA A 134 0.58 2.13 -17.33
C ALA A 134 1.56 2.98 -16.50
N ASP A 135 2.82 3.12 -16.94
CA ASP A 135 3.81 3.94 -16.24
C ASP A 135 3.47 5.43 -16.25
N THR A 136 2.90 5.93 -17.35
CA THR A 136 2.43 7.31 -17.42
C THR A 136 1.23 7.53 -16.49
N LEU A 137 0.29 6.58 -16.42
CA LEU A 137 -0.83 6.66 -15.48
C LEU A 137 -0.36 6.60 -14.03
N LYS A 138 0.59 5.72 -13.70
CA LYS A 138 1.20 5.66 -12.37
C LYS A 138 1.83 7.00 -12.01
N ALA A 139 2.69 7.52 -12.88
CA ALA A 139 3.45 8.74 -12.63
C ALA A 139 2.57 9.99 -12.49
N THR A 140 1.55 10.13 -13.35
CA THR A 140 0.77 11.38 -13.46
C THR A 140 -0.53 11.38 -12.68
N VAL A 141 -1.08 10.20 -12.33
CA VAL A 141 -2.38 10.08 -11.64
C VAL A 141 -2.25 9.32 -10.34
N ALA A 142 -1.70 8.09 -10.36
CA ALA A 142 -1.73 7.23 -9.17
C ALA A 142 -0.81 7.74 -8.05
N LEU A 143 0.45 8.10 -8.34
CA LEU A 143 1.39 8.59 -7.32
C LEU A 143 0.89 9.87 -6.63
N PRO A 144 0.43 10.92 -7.36
CA PRO A 144 -0.12 12.10 -6.70
C PRO A 144 -1.37 11.82 -5.88
N LEU A 145 -2.29 10.96 -6.37
CA LEU A 145 -3.49 10.59 -5.62
C LEU A 145 -3.17 9.81 -4.34
N TRP A 146 -2.20 8.89 -4.41
CA TRP A 146 -1.74 8.14 -3.24
C TRP A 146 -1.22 9.09 -2.16
N ALA A 147 -0.31 10.01 -2.50
CA ALA A 147 0.18 11.02 -1.57
C ALA A 147 -0.95 11.89 -0.99
N ALA A 148 -1.91 12.31 -1.82
CA ALA A 148 -3.04 13.13 -1.40
C ALA A 148 -3.97 12.40 -0.42
N PHE A 149 -4.27 11.12 -0.67
CA PHE A 149 -5.11 10.33 0.23
C PHE A 149 -4.47 10.14 1.59
N VAL A 150 -3.19 9.78 1.65
CA VAL A 150 -2.50 9.59 2.93
C VAL A 150 -2.35 10.92 3.67
N SER A 151 -2.00 12.01 2.97
CA SER A 151 -1.87 13.35 3.57
C SER A 151 -3.18 13.88 4.15
N ALA A 152 -4.32 13.52 3.57
CA ALA A 152 -5.63 13.92 4.06
C ALA A 152 -6.03 13.19 5.37
N LEU A 153 -5.44 12.03 5.65
CA LEU A 153 -5.61 11.31 6.91
C LEU A 153 -4.64 11.82 7.97
N ASP A 154 -3.35 11.91 7.62
CA ASP A 154 -2.30 12.41 8.48
C ASP A 154 -1.17 13.06 7.64
N PRO A 155 -0.88 14.37 7.80
CA PRO A 155 0.18 15.05 7.04
C PRO A 155 1.59 14.47 7.24
N ARG A 156 1.89 13.88 8.40
CA ARG A 156 3.18 13.22 8.68
C ARG A 156 3.29 11.92 7.88
N TRP A 157 2.21 11.15 7.80
CA TRP A 157 2.15 9.98 6.94
C TRP A 157 2.24 10.38 5.46
N GLY A 158 1.58 11.47 5.08
CA GLY A 158 1.71 12.07 3.75
C GLY A 158 3.16 12.39 3.38
N SER A 159 3.92 12.94 4.33
CA SER A 159 5.34 13.27 4.13
C SER A 159 6.22 12.02 3.97
N LYS A 160 5.98 10.96 4.77
CA LYS A 160 6.66 9.65 4.61
C LYS A 160 6.36 9.02 3.25
N THR A 161 5.10 9.11 2.82
CA THR A 161 4.62 8.60 1.53
C THR A 161 5.26 9.34 0.37
N GLN A 162 5.32 10.68 0.44
CA GLN A 162 5.97 11.49 -0.59
C GLN A 162 7.46 11.15 -0.72
N ALA A 163 8.18 10.95 0.38
CA ALA A 163 9.58 10.53 0.34
C ALA A 163 9.75 9.17 -0.36
N THR A 164 8.81 8.23 -0.14
CA THR A 164 8.80 6.93 -0.82
C THR A 164 8.55 7.09 -2.33
N ILE A 165 7.61 7.96 -2.72
CA ILE A 165 7.33 8.28 -4.12
C ILE A 165 8.56 8.91 -4.80
N ASP A 166 9.23 9.84 -4.13
CA ASP A 166 10.41 10.50 -4.66
C ASP A 166 11.54 9.50 -4.90
N ALA A 167 11.75 8.55 -3.97
CA ALA A 167 12.71 7.46 -4.12
C ALA A 167 12.35 6.53 -5.29
N LEU A 168 11.07 6.18 -5.44
CA LEU A 168 10.57 5.36 -6.56
C LEU A 168 10.85 6.04 -7.90
N LEU A 169 10.51 7.32 -8.02
CA LEU A 169 10.72 8.11 -9.23
C LEU A 169 12.20 8.35 -9.52
N HIS A 170 13.04 8.45 -8.49
CA HIS A 170 14.49 8.54 -8.65
C HIS A 170 15.08 7.25 -9.21
N ASN A 171 14.69 6.09 -8.67
CA ASN A 171 15.18 4.77 -9.10
C ASN A 171 14.71 4.36 -10.50
N SER A 172 13.61 4.96 -10.98
CA SER A 172 13.05 4.71 -12.31
C SER A 172 13.70 5.55 -13.41
N LYS A 173 14.45 6.60 -13.06
CA LYS A 173 15.19 7.42 -14.04
C LYS A 173 16.45 6.68 -14.49
N PRO A 174 16.80 6.73 -15.79
CA PRO A 174 18.06 6.16 -16.25
C PRO A 174 19.22 6.86 -15.53
N THR A 175 20.06 6.07 -14.87
CA THR A 175 21.26 6.57 -14.19
C THR A 175 22.19 7.15 -15.26
N ARG A 176 22.29 8.48 -15.35
CA ARG A 176 23.25 9.13 -16.22
C ARG A 176 24.64 8.90 -15.63
N ARG A 177 25.35 7.86 -16.06
CA ARG A 177 26.78 7.74 -15.76
C ARG A 177 27.48 8.94 -16.37
N ALA A 178 28.14 9.74 -15.53
CA ALA A 178 29.10 10.74 -15.99
C ALA A 178 30.24 9.99 -16.68
N SER A 179 30.50 10.36 -17.94
CA SER A 179 31.66 9.94 -18.71
C SER A 179 32.93 10.57 -18.17
#